data_AF-A0ABD3TN16-F1
#
_entry.id   AF-A0ABD3TN16-F1
#
_cell.length_a   1.000
_cell.length_b   1.000
_cell.length_c   1.000
_cell.angle_alpha   90.00
_cell.angle_beta   90.00
_cell.angle_gamma   90.00
#
_symmetry.space_group_name_H-M   'P 1'
#
loop_
_entity.id
_entity.type
_entity.pdbx_description
1 polymer ?
#
loop_
_entity_poly.entity_id
_entity_poly.type
_entity_poly.pdbx_seq_one_letter_code
_entity_poly.pdbx_strand_id
1 'polypeptide(L)'
;MADTIILYASAEHLNSMLILANFITKHHPSISVTILSTAPDSAAASISGVTSITYHRLTAATLPPNLTKNPIELFFEIPRLHNPNLRQALEEISQKSNIRAFVIDFFCNSAFEVSTSMNIPTYFYISSGAFGLCAFLYFPTIDEMIVEDVGDFNDFLEVPGCPPVHSLDFPKGMFFRNSNTYKHFLCTAKNIRKSTGIVVNAFDALEFRAKEALTNNLCNPDAKTPPAESGGDEDFGGDGGGEGWFVGGCFGKVYKGCG
;
A
#
# COMPACT_ATOMS: atom_id res chain seq x y z
N MET A 1 23.45 12.52 -9.26
CA MET A 1 23.15 11.62 -8.11
C MET A 1 22.55 10.35 -8.67
N ALA A 2 22.78 9.19 -8.03
CA ALA A 2 22.15 7.95 -8.45
C ALA A 2 20.63 8.00 -8.20
N ASP A 3 19.86 7.33 -9.05
CA ASP A 3 18.41 7.25 -8.88
C ASP A 3 18.05 6.16 -7.85
N THR A 4 17.08 6.45 -7.01
CA THR A 4 16.59 5.50 -5.99
C THR A 4 15.06 5.48 -5.92
N ILE A 5 14.51 4.31 -5.62
CA ILE A 5 13.12 4.13 -5.22
C ILE A 5 13.12 3.79 -3.72
N ILE A 6 12.28 4.50 -2.97
CA ILE A 6 12.12 4.26 -1.54
C ILE A 6 10.81 3.53 -1.33
N LEU A 7 10.88 2.42 -0.60
CA LEU A 7 9.71 1.64 -0.17
C LEU A 7 9.53 1.81 1.34
N TYR A 8 8.36 2.25 1.80
CA TYR A 8 8.07 2.41 3.22
C TYR A 8 6.95 1.48 3.66
N ALA A 9 7.30 0.53 4.52
CA ALA A 9 6.40 -0.51 4.99
C ALA A 9 6.21 -0.44 6.51
N SER A 10 4.98 -0.69 6.95
CA SER A 10 4.72 -1.08 8.32
C SER A 10 5.37 -2.44 8.62
N ALA A 11 5.59 -2.73 9.90
CA ALA A 11 6.38 -3.91 10.28
C ALA A 11 5.69 -5.22 9.85
N GLU A 12 4.37 -5.27 9.94
CA GLU A 12 3.52 -6.40 9.54
C GLU A 12 3.47 -6.62 8.03
N HIS A 13 3.75 -5.59 7.21
CA HIS A 13 3.72 -5.67 5.75
C HIS A 13 5.11 -5.70 5.11
N LEU A 14 6.18 -5.75 5.91
CA LEU A 14 7.55 -5.76 5.40
C LEU A 14 7.79 -6.89 4.39
N ASN A 15 7.32 -8.12 4.67
CA ASN A 15 7.51 -9.26 3.76
C ASN A 15 6.91 -9.01 2.37
N SER A 16 5.71 -8.45 2.30
CA SER A 16 5.07 -8.13 1.03
C SER A 16 5.86 -7.05 0.26
N MET A 17 6.33 -6.03 0.97
CA MET A 17 7.17 -4.98 0.41
C MET A 17 8.53 -5.50 -0.09
N LEU A 18 9.08 -6.53 0.56
CA LEU A 18 10.32 -7.19 0.14
C LEU A 18 10.19 -7.92 -1.19
N ILE A 19 9.04 -8.54 -1.45
CA ILE A 19 8.77 -9.19 -2.73
C ILE A 19 8.74 -8.11 -3.83
N LEU A 20 8.09 -6.97 -3.59
CA LEU A 20 8.11 -5.83 -4.51
C LEU A 20 9.54 -5.29 -4.74
N ALA A 21 10.35 -5.18 -3.68
CA ALA A 21 11.73 -4.72 -3.77
C ALA A 21 12.60 -5.65 -4.65
N ASN A 22 12.47 -6.96 -4.44
CA ASN A 22 13.17 -7.98 -5.23
C ASN A 22 12.75 -7.92 -6.70
N PHE A 23 11.46 -7.74 -6.95
CA PHE A 23 10.97 -7.56 -8.29
C PHE A 23 11.57 -6.32 -8.98
N ILE A 24 11.51 -5.16 -8.32
CA ILE A 24 12.05 -3.91 -8.89
C ILE A 24 13.54 -4.08 -9.21
N THR A 25 14.33 -4.66 -8.31
CA THR A 25 15.77 -4.83 -8.54
C THR A 25 16.11 -5.87 -9.61
N LYS A 26 15.30 -6.94 -9.75
CA LYS A 26 15.43 -7.94 -10.82
C LYS A 26 15.19 -7.31 -12.21
N HIS A 27 14.18 -6.46 -12.34
CA HIS A 27 13.78 -5.89 -13.64
C HIS A 27 14.41 -4.53 -13.95
N HIS A 28 14.90 -3.82 -12.94
CA HIS A 28 15.53 -2.50 -13.06
C HIS A 28 16.85 -2.44 -12.26
N PRO A 29 17.88 -3.21 -12.65
CA PRO A 29 19.12 -3.34 -11.89
C PRO A 29 19.94 -2.04 -11.77
N SER A 30 19.65 -1.04 -12.60
CA SER A 30 20.29 0.28 -12.54
C SER A 30 19.72 1.21 -11.46
N ILE A 31 18.58 0.86 -10.86
CA ILE A 31 17.90 1.65 -9.83
C ILE A 31 18.18 1.00 -8.47
N SER A 32 18.65 1.79 -7.50
CA SER A 32 18.78 1.30 -6.12
C SER A 32 17.41 1.31 -5.43
N VAL A 33 17.16 0.32 -4.58
CA VAL A 33 15.95 0.26 -3.76
C VAL A 33 16.31 0.41 -2.30
N THR A 34 15.70 1.39 -1.63
CA THR A 34 15.86 1.59 -0.18
C THR A 34 14.54 1.26 0.52
N ILE A 35 14.57 0.36 1.49
CA ILE A 35 13.40 0.01 2.30
C ILE A 35 13.51 0.68 3.66
N LEU A 36 12.50 1.46 4.00
CA LEU A 36 12.30 2.07 5.31
C LEU A 36 11.23 1.27 6.07
N SER A 37 11.50 0.92 7.32
CA SER A 37 10.51 0.31 8.21
C SER A 37 10.92 0.45 9.68
N THR A 38 9.97 0.23 10.59
CA THR A 38 10.22 0.14 12.03
C THR A 38 10.54 -1.29 12.49
N ALA A 39 10.35 -2.28 11.60
CA ALA A 39 10.62 -3.68 11.87
C ALA A 39 12.07 -3.91 12.35
N PRO A 40 12.31 -4.91 13.22
CA PRO A 40 13.66 -5.25 13.62
C PRO A 40 14.49 -5.74 12.42
N ASP A 41 15.81 -5.55 12.47
CA ASP A 41 16.71 -5.95 11.38
C ASP A 41 16.66 -7.46 11.10
N SER A 42 16.28 -8.27 12.09
CA SER A 42 16.03 -9.70 11.91
C SER A 42 14.87 -10.01 10.94
N ALA A 43 13.87 -9.13 10.84
CA ALA A 43 12.78 -9.28 9.88
C ALA A 43 13.23 -8.98 8.43
N ALA A 44 14.33 -8.24 8.29
CA ALA A 44 15.00 -7.92 7.04
C ALA A 44 16.13 -8.91 6.70
N ALA A 45 16.29 -10.01 7.47
CA ALA A 45 17.38 -10.97 7.25
C ALA A 45 17.36 -11.60 5.85
N SER A 46 16.18 -11.71 5.22
CA SER A 46 16.01 -12.17 3.83
C SER A 46 16.64 -11.24 2.78
N ILE A 47 16.99 -10.01 3.15
CA ILE A 47 17.67 -9.03 2.30
C ILE A 47 19.20 -9.23 2.31
N SER A 48 19.72 -9.95 3.31
CA SER A 48 21.16 -10.20 3.50
C SER A 48 21.71 -11.08 2.36
N GLY A 49 22.01 -10.45 1.22
CA GLY A 49 22.46 -11.13 0.01
C GLY A 49 22.11 -10.40 -1.29
N VAL A 50 21.13 -9.49 -1.29
CA VAL A 50 20.76 -8.70 -2.48
C VAL A 50 21.49 -7.36 -2.44
N THR A 51 22.55 -7.22 -3.23
CA THR A 51 23.44 -6.05 -3.21
C THR A 51 22.76 -4.72 -3.61
N SER A 52 21.64 -4.78 -4.33
CA SER A 52 20.91 -3.60 -4.82
C SER A 52 19.79 -3.10 -3.88
N ILE A 53 19.52 -3.82 -2.78
CA ILE A 53 18.50 -3.43 -1.78
C ILE A 53 19.20 -3.00 -0.50
N THR A 54 18.89 -1.79 -0.04
CA THR A 54 19.34 -1.27 1.25
C THR A 54 18.17 -1.25 2.22
N TYR A 55 18.31 -1.89 3.38
CA TYR A 55 17.35 -1.76 4.47
C TYR A 55 17.83 -0.69 5.45
N HIS A 56 16.93 0.23 5.80
CA HIS A 56 17.19 1.25 6.80
C HIS A 56 16.04 1.25 7.81
N ARG A 57 16.35 0.74 9.00
CA ARG A 57 15.43 0.74 10.12
C ARG A 57 15.27 2.15 10.68
N LEU A 58 14.05 2.66 10.68
CA LEU A 58 13.73 3.92 11.35
C LEU A 58 13.85 3.75 12.86
N THR A 59 14.45 4.74 13.51
CA THR A 59 14.54 4.79 14.96
C THR A 59 13.13 4.82 15.56
N ALA A 60 12.91 4.03 16.61
CA ALA A 60 11.60 3.94 17.25
C ALA A 60 11.21 5.30 17.85
N ALA A 61 10.02 5.78 17.50
CA ALA A 61 9.44 6.95 18.15
C ALA A 61 8.97 6.59 19.57
N THR A 62 9.07 7.55 20.50
CA THR A 62 8.48 7.39 21.83
C THR A 62 6.97 7.26 21.71
N LEU A 63 6.41 6.12 22.11
CA LEU A 63 4.97 5.91 22.07
C LEU A 63 4.29 6.68 23.21
N PRO A 64 3.20 7.42 22.93
CA PRO A 64 2.48 8.15 23.96
C PRO A 64 1.75 7.16 24.89
N PRO A 65 1.61 7.49 26.19
CA PRO A 65 1.00 6.59 27.18
C PRO A 65 -0.49 6.33 26.94
N ASN A 66 -1.16 7.22 26.21
CA ASN A 66 -2.59 7.15 25.86
C ASN A 66 -2.83 6.60 24.44
N LEU A 67 -1.87 5.85 23.88
CA LEU A 67 -2.06 5.22 22.57
C LEU A 67 -3.22 4.22 22.62
N THR A 68 -3.95 4.14 21.51
CA THR A 68 -5.05 3.19 21.32
C THR A 68 -4.61 1.74 21.56
N LYS A 69 -5.54 0.90 22.02
CA LYS A 69 -5.34 -0.56 22.13
C LYS A 69 -5.94 -1.31 20.93
N ASN A 70 -6.59 -0.60 20.01
CA ASN A 70 -7.14 -1.21 18.81
C ASN A 70 -6.00 -1.56 17.85
N PRO A 71 -5.79 -2.85 17.51
CA PRO A 71 -4.66 -3.28 16.69
C PRO A 71 -4.67 -2.67 15.28
N ILE A 72 -5.85 -2.47 14.68
CA ILE A 72 -5.97 -1.88 13.35
C ILE A 72 -5.63 -0.39 13.38
N GLU A 73 -6.05 0.33 14.42
CA GLU A 73 -5.72 1.74 14.60
C GLU A 73 -4.21 1.92 14.83
N LEU A 74 -3.58 1.00 15.57
CA LEU A 74 -2.12 0.99 15.77
C LEU A 74 -1.34 0.88 14.47
N PHE A 75 -1.83 0.14 13.47
CA PHE A 75 -1.16 0.05 12.17
C PHE A 75 -1.08 1.39 11.44
N PHE A 76 -2.04 2.30 11.65
CA PHE A 76 -1.96 3.67 11.11
C PHE A 76 -1.20 4.64 12.02
N GLU A 77 -1.40 4.52 13.33
CA GLU A 77 -0.85 5.46 14.31
C GLU A 77 0.66 5.30 14.50
N ILE A 78 1.18 4.07 14.45
CA ILE A 78 2.62 3.83 14.58
C ILE A 78 3.38 4.52 13.45
N PRO A 79 3.10 4.30 12.15
CA PRO A 79 3.74 5.05 11.06
C PRO A 79 3.60 6.57 11.21
N ARG A 80 2.43 7.06 11.64
CA ARG A 80 2.19 8.50 11.88
C ARG A 80 3.14 9.07 12.93
N LEU A 81 3.36 8.37 14.04
CA LEU A 81 4.31 8.79 15.09
C LEU A 81 5.76 8.79 14.60
N HIS A 82 6.10 8.00 13.58
CA HIS A 82 7.43 7.94 12.98
C HIS A 82 7.66 9.00 11.90
N ASN A 83 6.66 9.81 11.52
CA ASN A 83 6.79 10.82 10.46
C ASN A 83 7.97 11.80 10.63
N PRO A 84 8.34 12.27 11.84
CA PRO A 84 9.54 13.10 12.01
C PRO A 84 10.83 12.37 11.61
N ASN A 85 10.98 11.12 12.03
CA ASN A 85 12.15 10.28 11.70
C ASN A 85 12.15 9.92 10.22
N LEU A 86 10.98 9.64 9.65
CA LEU A 86 10.81 9.40 8.22
C LEU A 86 11.23 10.63 7.41
N ARG A 87 10.77 11.83 7.80
CA ARG A 87 11.16 13.09 7.14
C ARG A 87 12.67 13.25 7.12
N GLN A 88 13.32 13.09 8.27
CA GLN A 88 14.77 13.19 8.37
C GLN A 88 15.46 12.17 7.45
N ALA A 89 15.01 10.91 7.45
CA ALA A 89 15.58 9.88 6.57
C ALA A 89 15.42 10.24 5.08
N LEU A 90 14.24 10.72 4.67
CA LEU A 90 13.99 11.16 3.29
C LEU A 90 14.89 12.35 2.90
N GLU A 91 15.08 13.31 3.80
CA GLU A 91 15.98 14.46 3.60
C GLU A 91 17.44 14.00 3.42
N GLU A 92 17.93 13.13 4.29
CA GLU A 92 19.28 12.56 4.20
C GLU A 92 19.51 11.76 2.91
N ILE A 93 18.50 10.98 2.47
CA ILE A 93 18.57 10.23 1.21
C ILE A 93 18.56 11.20 0.02
N SER A 94 17.72 12.23 0.05
CA SER A 94 17.60 13.22 -1.04
C SER A 94 18.89 14.03 -1.28
N GLN A 95 19.73 14.18 -0.24
CA GLN A 95 21.04 14.82 -0.37
C GLN A 95 22.07 13.95 -1.12
N LYS A 96 21.85 12.63 -1.17
CA LYS A 96 22.80 11.65 -1.73
C LYS A 96 22.31 11.06 -3.06
N SER A 97 21.00 10.94 -3.22
CA SER A 97 20.33 10.23 -4.30
C SER A 97 19.13 11.02 -4.80
N ASN A 98 18.77 10.80 -6.05
CA ASN A 98 17.56 11.36 -6.64
C ASN A 98 16.39 10.39 -6.41
N ILE A 99 15.44 10.79 -5.56
CA ILE A 99 14.29 9.97 -5.21
C ILE A 99 13.28 10.02 -6.35
N ARG A 100 13.18 8.94 -7.14
CA ARG A 100 12.28 8.86 -8.29
C ARG A 100 10.85 8.52 -7.92
N ALA A 101 10.69 7.71 -6.87
CA ALA A 101 9.39 7.33 -6.34
C ALA A 101 9.50 6.99 -4.86
N PHE A 102 8.44 7.29 -4.13
CA PHE A 102 8.21 6.85 -2.77
C PHE A 102 6.97 5.97 -2.73
N VAL A 103 7.16 4.66 -2.55
CA VAL A 103 6.07 3.69 -2.49
C VAL A 103 5.75 3.43 -1.02
N ILE A 104 4.53 3.73 -0.60
CA ILE A 104 4.08 3.57 0.79
C ILE A 104 3.04 2.46 0.89
N ASP A 105 3.18 1.62 1.91
CA ASP A 105 2.08 0.75 2.31
C ASP A 105 0.85 1.59 2.70
N PHE A 106 -0.37 1.07 2.49
CA PHE A 106 -1.58 1.84 2.77
C PHE A 106 -1.76 2.18 4.26
N PHE A 107 -1.25 1.37 5.20
CA PHE A 107 -1.24 1.73 6.62
C PHE A 107 -0.31 2.91 6.92
N CYS A 108 0.70 3.12 6.07
CA CYS A 108 1.61 4.25 6.14
C CYS A 108 1.05 5.54 5.51
N ASN A 109 -0.28 5.66 5.31
CA ASN A 109 -0.94 6.82 4.71
C ASN A 109 -0.48 8.18 5.27
N SER A 110 -0.17 8.27 6.57
CA SER A 110 0.34 9.49 7.19
C SER A 110 1.65 10.02 6.58
N ALA A 111 2.43 9.16 5.91
CA ALA A 111 3.63 9.53 5.17
C ALA A 111 3.32 10.28 3.85
N PHE A 112 2.08 10.21 3.36
CA PHE A 112 1.66 10.92 2.15
C PHE A 112 1.79 12.44 2.32
N GLU A 113 1.46 12.98 3.49
CA GLU A 113 1.64 14.42 3.79
C GLU A 113 3.13 14.81 3.82
N VAL A 114 3.98 13.97 4.42
CA VAL A 114 5.44 14.20 4.48
C VAL A 114 6.02 14.28 3.07
N SER A 115 5.76 13.26 2.26
CA SER A 115 6.27 13.19 0.87
C SER A 115 5.71 14.29 -0.02
N THR A 116 4.42 14.65 0.12
CA THR A 116 3.80 15.78 -0.60
C THR A 116 4.50 17.10 -0.25
N SER A 117 4.80 17.35 1.03
CA SER A 117 5.51 18.56 1.46
C SER A 117 6.95 18.67 0.92
N MET A 118 7.52 17.54 0.47
CA MET A 118 8.85 17.44 -0.11
C MET A 118 8.81 17.31 -1.64
N ASN A 119 7.63 17.41 -2.26
CA ASN A 119 7.43 17.23 -3.70
C ASN A 119 7.93 15.88 -4.25
N ILE A 120 7.89 14.83 -3.44
CA ILE A 120 8.30 13.48 -3.86
C ILE A 120 7.09 12.77 -4.50
N PRO A 121 7.23 12.17 -5.70
CA PRO A 121 6.16 11.37 -6.29
C PRO A 121 5.84 10.15 -5.42
N THR A 122 4.60 10.08 -4.94
CA THR A 122 4.18 9.06 -3.97
C THR A 122 3.20 8.08 -4.58
N TYR A 123 3.49 6.79 -4.41
CA TYR A 123 2.69 5.68 -4.88
C TYR A 123 2.18 4.87 -3.69
N PHE A 124 0.94 4.38 -3.75
CA PHE A 124 0.43 3.46 -2.73
C PHE A 124 0.65 2.02 -3.16
N TYR A 125 1.17 1.21 -2.25
CA TYR A 125 1.21 -0.24 -2.40
C TYR A 125 0.01 -0.87 -1.70
N ILE A 126 -0.73 -1.70 -2.44
CA ILE A 126 -1.94 -2.37 -2.00
C ILE A 126 -1.68 -3.87 -2.01
N SER A 127 -1.53 -4.44 -0.81
CA SER A 127 -1.22 -5.85 -0.60
C SER A 127 -2.47 -6.77 -0.68
N SER A 128 -3.67 -6.19 -0.77
CA SER A 128 -4.96 -6.89 -0.69
C SER A 128 -5.58 -7.28 -2.05
N GLY A 129 -4.85 -7.13 -3.15
CA GLY A 129 -5.35 -7.45 -4.50
C GLY A 129 -6.20 -6.35 -5.13
N ALA A 130 -6.61 -6.58 -6.38
CA ALA A 130 -7.35 -5.60 -7.18
C ALA A 130 -8.80 -5.43 -6.72
N PHE A 131 -9.49 -6.48 -6.26
CA PHE A 131 -10.83 -6.34 -5.67
C PHE A 131 -10.78 -5.48 -4.40
N GLY A 132 -9.77 -5.69 -3.56
CA GLY A 132 -9.53 -4.87 -2.37
C GLY A 132 -9.31 -3.41 -2.76
N LEU A 133 -8.50 -3.14 -3.79
CA LEU A 133 -8.29 -1.79 -4.32
C LEU A 133 -9.59 -1.15 -4.85
N CYS A 134 -10.41 -1.88 -5.61
CA CYS A 134 -11.72 -1.37 -6.08
C CYS A 134 -12.60 -0.91 -4.92
N ALA A 135 -12.74 -1.76 -3.89
CA ALA A 135 -13.51 -1.43 -2.69
C ALA A 135 -12.92 -0.22 -1.95
N PHE A 136 -11.60 -0.12 -1.86
CA PHE A 136 -10.93 1.00 -1.20
C PHE A 136 -11.12 2.32 -1.94
N LEU A 137 -10.94 2.32 -3.26
CA LEU A 137 -11.17 3.49 -4.09
C LEU A 137 -12.63 3.91 -4.04
N TYR A 138 -13.57 2.97 -4.00
CA TYR A 138 -15.01 3.25 -3.97
C TYR A 138 -15.55 3.59 -2.57
N PHE A 139 -14.77 3.35 -1.51
CA PHE A 139 -15.20 3.54 -0.13
C PHE A 139 -15.70 4.97 0.20
N PRO A 140 -15.06 6.06 -0.26
CA PRO A 140 -15.62 7.41 -0.07
C PRO A 140 -17.00 7.59 -0.72
N THR A 141 -17.27 6.91 -1.83
CA THR A 141 -18.57 6.93 -2.48
C THR A 141 -19.61 6.16 -1.67
N ILE A 142 -19.23 5.01 -1.09
CA ILE A 142 -20.10 4.27 -0.15
C ILE A 142 -20.45 5.15 1.06
N ASP A 143 -19.46 5.82 1.66
CA ASP A 143 -19.65 6.72 2.82
C ASP A 143 -20.72 7.80 2.54
N GLU A 144 -20.78 8.30 1.30
CA GLU A 144 -21.76 9.29 0.85
C GLU A 144 -23.13 8.68 0.46
N MET A 145 -23.15 7.44 -0.05
CA MET A 145 -24.37 6.78 -0.55
C MET A 145 -25.28 6.25 0.55
N ILE A 146 -24.70 5.69 1.62
CA ILE A 146 -25.47 5.10 2.73
C ILE A 146 -25.49 6.07 3.92
N VAL A 147 -26.60 6.12 4.66
CA VAL A 147 -26.75 6.98 5.85
C VAL A 147 -26.33 6.22 7.11
N GLU A 148 -26.64 4.93 7.14
CA GLU A 148 -26.32 3.97 8.19
C GLU A 148 -24.86 3.55 8.13
N ASP A 149 -24.30 3.08 9.25
CA ASP A 149 -22.94 2.53 9.28
C ASP A 149 -22.86 1.26 8.41
N VAL A 150 -21.71 1.03 7.76
CA VAL A 150 -21.50 -0.15 6.89
C VAL A 150 -21.77 -1.45 7.67
N GLY A 151 -21.38 -1.47 8.95
CA GLY A 151 -21.64 -2.60 9.85
C GLY A 151 -23.11 -2.83 10.18
N ASP A 152 -23.97 -1.83 10.00
CA ASP A 152 -25.40 -1.88 10.29
C ASP A 152 -26.28 -1.97 9.03
N PHE A 153 -25.71 -1.75 7.84
CA PHE A 153 -26.42 -1.74 6.56
C PHE A 153 -27.10 -3.09 6.24
N ASN A 154 -26.42 -4.21 6.54
CA ASN A 154 -26.92 -5.58 6.44
C ASN A 154 -27.60 -5.92 5.08
N ASP A 155 -27.01 -5.42 3.99
CA ASP A 155 -27.40 -5.72 2.61
C ASP A 155 -26.13 -5.71 1.73
N PHE A 156 -26.30 -5.99 0.43
CA PHE A 156 -25.22 -6.00 -0.55
C PHE A 156 -24.88 -4.60 -1.05
N LEU A 157 -23.59 -4.29 -1.07
CA LEU A 157 -23.02 -3.08 -1.67
C LEU A 157 -22.45 -3.43 -3.05
N GLU A 158 -22.89 -2.67 -4.04
CA GLU A 158 -22.39 -2.78 -5.41
C GLU A 158 -21.10 -1.95 -5.56
N VAL A 159 -19.97 -2.64 -5.62
CA VAL A 159 -18.66 -2.04 -5.86
C VAL A 159 -18.24 -2.33 -7.30
N PRO A 160 -17.96 -1.31 -8.14
CA PRO A 160 -17.49 -1.53 -9.50
C PRO A 160 -16.24 -2.42 -9.53
N GLY A 161 -16.29 -3.47 -10.35
CA GLY A 161 -15.22 -4.45 -10.49
C GLY A 161 -15.30 -5.62 -9.52
N CYS A 162 -16.10 -5.56 -8.46
CA CYS A 162 -16.30 -6.66 -7.52
C CYS A 162 -17.60 -7.45 -7.83
N PRO A 163 -17.72 -8.70 -7.37
CA PRO A 163 -19.04 -9.30 -7.09
C PRO A 163 -19.78 -8.45 -6.05
N PRO A 164 -21.13 -8.55 -5.96
CA PRO A 164 -21.87 -7.92 -4.87
C PRO A 164 -21.27 -8.32 -3.52
N VAL A 165 -20.92 -7.33 -2.69
CA VAL A 165 -20.23 -7.56 -1.41
C VAL A 165 -21.22 -7.30 -0.28
N HIS A 166 -21.48 -8.29 0.56
CA HIS A 166 -22.33 -8.07 1.73
C HIS A 166 -21.63 -7.08 2.67
N SER A 167 -22.37 -6.13 3.26
CA SER A 167 -21.75 -5.06 4.07
C SER A 167 -20.91 -5.58 5.23
N LEU A 168 -21.29 -6.74 5.80
CA LEU A 168 -20.56 -7.42 6.88
C LEU A 168 -19.27 -8.13 6.42
N ASP A 169 -19.04 -8.27 5.11
CA ASP A 169 -17.81 -8.83 4.55
C ASP A 169 -16.71 -7.78 4.38
N PHE A 170 -17.02 -6.50 4.58
CA PHE A 170 -16.01 -5.45 4.62
C PHE A 170 -15.08 -5.61 5.85
N PRO A 171 -13.86 -5.07 5.80
CA PRO A 171 -13.01 -4.98 6.98
C PRO A 171 -13.73 -4.29 8.14
N LYS A 172 -13.70 -4.89 9.34
CA LYS A 172 -14.37 -4.35 10.54
C LYS A 172 -13.97 -2.91 10.87
N GLY A 173 -12.76 -2.50 10.50
CA GLY A 173 -12.30 -1.12 10.66
C GLY A 173 -13.09 -0.11 9.82
N MET A 174 -13.81 -0.54 8.79
CA MET A 174 -14.65 0.25 7.89
C MET A 174 -16.14 0.23 8.29
N PHE A 175 -16.51 -0.35 9.44
CA PHE A 175 -17.92 -0.49 9.82
C PHE A 175 -18.54 0.81 10.32
N PHE A 176 -17.92 1.47 11.31
CA PHE A 176 -18.57 2.52 12.09
C PHE A 176 -17.90 3.89 11.87
N ARG A 177 -18.63 4.87 11.31
CA ARG A 177 -18.11 6.20 10.90
C ARG A 177 -17.41 6.95 12.01
N ASN A 178 -17.89 6.81 13.23
CA ASN A 178 -17.36 7.53 14.38
C ASN A 178 -16.05 6.95 14.91
N SER A 179 -15.69 5.73 14.52
CA SER A 179 -14.45 5.08 14.93
C SER A 179 -13.23 5.74 14.29
N ASN A 180 -12.09 5.73 15.00
CA ASN A 180 -10.84 6.23 14.45
C ASN A 180 -10.35 5.37 13.27
N THR A 181 -10.54 4.05 13.35
CA THR A 181 -10.20 3.13 12.24
C THR A 181 -10.94 3.49 10.96
N TYR A 182 -12.24 3.80 11.04
CA TYR A 182 -13.02 4.20 9.87
C TYR A 182 -12.45 5.48 9.25
N LYS A 183 -12.16 6.48 10.08
CA LYS A 183 -11.56 7.75 9.63
C LYS A 183 -10.20 7.54 8.98
N HIS A 184 -9.36 6.64 9.51
CA HIS A 184 -8.09 6.28 8.88
C HIS A 184 -8.28 5.63 7.50
N PHE A 185 -9.19 4.66 7.39
CA PHE A 185 -9.50 4.02 6.11
C PHE A 185 -10.05 5.01 5.08
N LEU A 186 -11.00 5.86 5.48
CA LEU A 186 -11.61 6.85 4.60
C LEU A 186 -10.58 7.90 4.15
N CYS A 187 -9.73 8.38 5.07
CA CYS A 187 -8.65 9.31 4.76
C CYS A 187 -7.65 8.67 3.78
N THR A 188 -7.29 7.41 4.01
CA THR A 188 -6.37 6.66 3.15
C THR A 188 -6.93 6.50 1.73
N ALA A 189 -8.19 6.09 1.60
CA ALA A 189 -8.87 5.99 0.31
C ALA A 189 -8.86 7.33 -0.45
N LYS A 190 -9.15 8.43 0.24
CA LYS A 190 -9.11 9.80 -0.33
C LYS A 190 -7.70 10.21 -0.78
N ASN A 191 -6.67 9.79 -0.06
CA ASN A 191 -5.27 10.09 -0.42
C ASN A 191 -4.75 9.19 -1.56
N ILE A 192 -5.17 7.92 -1.61
CA ILE A 192 -4.88 7.03 -2.74
C ILE A 192 -5.40 7.66 -4.04
N ARG A 193 -6.65 8.19 -4.05
CA ARG A 193 -7.22 8.91 -5.20
C ARG A 193 -6.40 10.15 -5.65
N LYS A 194 -5.54 10.69 -4.79
CA LYS A 194 -4.68 11.87 -5.05
C LYS A 194 -3.21 11.52 -5.32
N SER A 195 -2.84 10.25 -5.18
CA SER A 195 -1.46 9.79 -5.30
C SER A 195 -0.96 9.87 -6.75
N THR A 196 0.35 9.72 -6.95
CA THR A 196 0.96 9.66 -8.29
C THR A 196 0.54 8.39 -9.03
N GLY A 197 0.39 7.29 -8.31
CA GLY A 197 0.01 6.00 -8.86
C GLY A 197 -0.16 4.95 -7.79
N ILE A 198 -0.56 3.76 -8.20
CA ILE A 198 -0.90 2.66 -7.31
C ILE A 198 -0.18 1.41 -7.83
N VAL A 199 0.51 0.72 -6.92
CA VAL A 199 1.07 -0.60 -7.16
C VAL A 199 0.20 -1.59 -6.42
N VAL A 200 -0.36 -2.57 -7.10
CA VAL A 200 -1.22 -3.57 -6.49
C VAL A 200 -0.64 -4.97 -6.67
N ASN A 201 -0.59 -5.72 -5.57
CA ASN A 201 -0.25 -7.14 -5.61
C ASN A 201 -1.48 -7.93 -6.07
N ALA A 202 -1.71 -7.94 -7.37
CA ALA A 202 -2.87 -8.56 -8.02
C ALA A 202 -2.44 -9.37 -9.23
N PHE A 203 -3.25 -10.37 -9.56
CA PHE A 203 -3.04 -11.19 -10.74
C PHE A 203 -4.19 -11.03 -11.74
N ASP A 204 -3.86 -10.60 -12.96
CA ASP A 204 -4.85 -10.26 -13.98
C ASP A 204 -5.81 -11.41 -14.31
N ALA A 205 -5.31 -12.65 -14.38
CA ALA A 205 -6.17 -13.78 -14.71
C ALA A 205 -7.13 -14.16 -13.58
N LEU A 206 -6.82 -13.74 -12.34
CA LEU A 206 -7.68 -13.96 -11.16
C LEU A 206 -8.69 -12.81 -10.97
N GLU A 207 -8.28 -11.57 -11.23
CA GLU A 207 -9.02 -10.36 -10.86
C GLU A 207 -9.38 -9.48 -12.07
N PHE A 208 -9.64 -10.10 -13.23
CA PHE A 208 -9.91 -9.40 -14.50
C PHE A 208 -11.02 -8.34 -14.39
N ARG A 209 -12.13 -8.65 -13.70
CA ARG A 209 -13.24 -7.69 -13.50
C ARG A 209 -12.80 -6.45 -12.73
N ALA A 210 -11.97 -6.63 -11.70
CA ALA A 210 -11.42 -5.51 -10.93
C ALA A 210 -10.49 -4.67 -11.79
N LYS A 211 -9.58 -5.32 -12.52
CA LYS A 211 -8.68 -4.64 -13.47
C LYS A 211 -9.45 -3.80 -14.49
N GLU A 212 -10.49 -4.35 -15.10
CA GLU A 212 -11.31 -3.63 -16.08
C GLU A 212 -11.97 -2.40 -15.45
N ALA A 213 -12.54 -2.53 -14.25
CA ALA A 213 -13.16 -1.41 -13.54
C ALA A 213 -12.14 -0.31 -13.18
N LEU A 214 -10.94 -0.68 -12.72
CA LEU A 214 -9.86 0.26 -12.41
C LEU A 214 -9.39 1.00 -13.67
N THR A 215 -9.18 0.27 -14.76
CA THR A 215 -8.73 0.83 -16.05
C THR A 215 -9.76 1.80 -16.64
N ASN A 216 -11.05 1.47 -16.48
CA ASN A 216 -12.18 2.29 -16.97
C ASN A 216 -12.64 3.37 -15.96
N ASN A 217 -11.89 3.59 -14.89
CA ASN A 217 -12.20 4.62 -13.88
C ASN A 217 -13.56 4.45 -13.18
N LEU A 218 -14.05 3.23 -13.03
CA LEU A 218 -15.38 3.00 -12.45
C LEU A 218 -15.36 3.09 -10.91
N CYS A 219 -14.22 2.83 -10.28
CA CYS A 219 -14.09 2.80 -8.82
C CYS A 219 -13.88 4.18 -8.17
N ASN A 220 -13.77 5.25 -8.97
CA ASN A 220 -13.63 6.63 -8.51
C ASN A 220 -14.56 7.53 -9.34
N PRO A 221 -15.85 7.59 -9.03
CA PRO A 221 -16.83 8.32 -9.86
C PRO A 221 -16.58 9.83 -9.89
N ASP A 222 -15.92 10.38 -8.86
CA ASP A 222 -15.76 11.83 -8.68
C ASP A 222 -14.51 12.39 -9.36
N ALA A 223 -13.57 11.53 -9.77
CA ALA A 223 -12.28 11.95 -10.30
C ALA A 223 -11.59 10.84 -11.11
N LYS A 224 -10.52 11.20 -11.82
CA LYS A 224 -9.67 10.19 -12.46
C LYS A 224 -8.89 9.41 -11.41
N THR A 225 -8.89 8.09 -11.52
CA THR A 225 -8.12 7.15 -10.71
C THR A 225 -6.66 7.25 -11.14
N PRO A 226 -5.70 7.39 -10.20
CA PRO A 226 -4.29 7.30 -10.54
C PRO A 226 -3.97 5.97 -11.24
N PRO A 227 -2.95 5.92 -12.12
CA PRO A 227 -2.57 4.67 -12.79
C PRO A 227 -2.34 3.56 -11.76
N ALA A 228 -3.01 2.43 -11.94
CA ALA A 228 -2.90 1.24 -11.09
C ALA A 228 -2.25 0.11 -11.89
N GLU A 229 -1.09 -0.37 -11.42
CA GLU A 229 -0.31 -1.40 -12.10
C GLU A 229 -0.33 -2.70 -11.27
N SER A 230 -0.77 -3.79 -11.90
CA SER A 230 -0.73 -5.16 -11.37
C SER A 230 0.60 -5.85 -11.71
N GLY A 231 1.09 -6.71 -10.82
CA GLY A 231 2.27 -7.53 -11.07
C GLY A 231 1.92 -8.85 -11.78
N GLY A 232 2.13 -8.98 -13.09
CA GLY A 232 1.76 -10.20 -13.85
C GLY A 232 2.91 -11.21 -14.12
N ASP A 233 2.62 -12.51 -13.98
CA ASP A 233 3.26 -13.78 -14.43
C ASP A 233 4.78 -13.95 -14.67
N GLU A 234 5.40 -14.83 -13.85
CA GLU A 234 6.37 -15.85 -14.30
C GLU A 234 6.04 -17.21 -13.63
N ASP A 235 6.04 -18.28 -14.44
CA ASP A 235 5.71 -19.67 -14.11
C ASP A 235 6.68 -20.26 -13.05
N PHE A 236 6.15 -20.92 -11.99
CA PHE A 236 6.97 -21.73 -11.08
C PHE A 236 6.28 -23.05 -10.73
N GLY A 237 6.82 -24.15 -11.29
CA GLY A 237 6.60 -25.49 -10.76
C GLY A 237 7.33 -25.67 -9.44
N GLY A 238 6.61 -26.07 -8.38
CA GLY A 238 7.19 -26.41 -7.08
C GLY A 238 6.13 -26.78 -6.07
N ASP A 239 6.02 -28.09 -5.80
CA ASP A 239 5.11 -28.73 -4.84
C ASP A 239 5.56 -28.46 -3.39
N GLY A 240 4.62 -28.22 -2.47
CA GLY A 240 4.94 -27.97 -1.07
C GLY A 240 3.79 -27.45 -0.22
N GLY A 241 3.02 -28.38 0.36
CA GLY A 241 1.95 -28.08 1.31
C GLY A 241 2.43 -27.49 2.65
N GLY A 242 1.65 -26.56 3.17
CA GLY A 242 1.77 -26.00 4.51
C GLY A 242 0.67 -24.97 4.77
N GLU A 243 -0.22 -25.25 5.70
CA GLU A 243 -1.29 -24.34 6.13
C GLU A 243 -0.68 -23.06 6.72
N GLY A 244 -0.82 -21.95 6.01
CA GLY A 244 -0.36 -20.63 6.39
C GLY A 244 -0.91 -19.62 5.39
N TRP A 245 -1.48 -18.53 5.88
CA TRP A 245 -2.13 -17.47 5.12
C TRP A 245 -1.35 -17.13 3.82
N PHE A 246 -2.02 -17.32 2.67
CA PHE A 246 -1.46 -17.20 1.34
C PHE A 246 -0.80 -15.83 1.11
N VAL A 247 0.52 -15.82 0.88
CA VAL A 247 1.24 -14.72 0.23
C VAL A 247 1.99 -15.31 -0.96
N GLY A 248 1.27 -15.55 -2.06
CA GLY A 248 1.87 -15.82 -3.36
C GLY A 248 1.98 -14.49 -4.12
N GLY A 249 3.18 -13.94 -4.24
CA GLY A 249 3.44 -12.73 -5.03
C GLY A 249 4.12 -13.09 -6.34
N CYS A 250 3.53 -12.68 -7.47
CA CYS A 250 4.17 -12.61 -8.77
C CYS A 250 4.21 -11.14 -9.18
N PHE A 251 5.28 -10.72 -9.85
CA PHE A 251 5.39 -9.37 -10.36
C PHE A 251 5.96 -9.44 -11.79
N GLY A 252 5.40 -8.64 -12.70
CA GLY A 252 5.90 -8.46 -14.07
C GLY A 252 5.34 -7.21 -14.72
N LYS A 253 6.26 -6.51 -15.41
CA LYS A 253 6.14 -5.26 -16.18
C LYS A 253 5.62 -4.02 -15.44
N VAL A 254 6.56 -3.27 -14.85
CA VAL A 254 6.43 -1.83 -14.62
C VAL A 254 7.27 -1.10 -15.68
N TYR A 255 6.79 0.04 -16.18
CA TYR A 255 7.35 0.94 -17.23
C TYR A 255 6.94 0.70 -18.69
N LYS A 256 5.89 1.43 -19.11
CA LYS A 256 5.91 2.22 -20.35
C LYS A 256 5.32 3.60 -20.07
N GLY A 257 6.16 4.63 -20.00
CA GLY A 257 5.67 6.01 -20.06
C GLY A 257 6.45 7.04 -19.24
N CYS A 258 7.67 7.35 -19.67
CA CYS A 258 8.23 8.69 -19.51
C CYS A 258 9.13 8.92 -20.73
N GLY A 259 8.53 9.47 -21.78
CA GLY A 259 9.25 10.13 -22.87
C GLY A 259 9.23 11.63 -22.62
#